data_AF-A0A925K6H9-F1
#
_entry.id   AF-A0A925K6H9-F1
#
_cell.length_a   1.000
_cell.length_b   1.000
_cell.length_c   1.000
_cell.angle_alpha   90.00
_cell.angle_beta   90.00
_cell.angle_gamma   90.00
#
_symmetry.space_group_name_H-M   'P 1'
#
loop_
_entity.id
_entity.type
_entity.pdbx_description
1 polymer ?
#
loop_
_entity_poly.entity_id
_entity_poly.type
_entity_poly.pdbx_seq_one_letter_code
_entity_poly.pdbx_strand_id
1 'polypeptide(L)' 'KVLEANHSLLNNITEVRTYAHGGSLVKGNRSFIVWDVDFDVKDLGTIKTTEVCIQDWKDGKIIKERFFA' A
#
# COMPACT_ATOMS: atom_id res chain seq x y z
N LYS A 1 -15.48 3.11 2.24
CA LYS A 1 -14.62 4.05 3.00
C LYS A 1 -13.13 3.86 2.72
N VAL A 2 -12.43 2.83 3.23
CA VAL A 2 -10.98 2.65 2.95
C VAL A 2 -10.70 2.29 1.48
N LEU A 3 -11.47 1.36 0.91
CA LEU A 3 -11.31 0.98 -0.52
C LEU A 3 -11.57 2.14 -1.49
N GLU A 4 -12.58 2.97 -1.20
CA GLU A 4 -12.89 4.15 -2.01
C GLU A 4 -11.81 5.23 -1.88
N ALA A 5 -11.26 5.43 -0.68
CA ALA A 5 -10.14 6.36 -0.48
C ALA A 5 -8.90 5.89 -1.24
N ASN A 6 -8.59 4.59 -1.20
CA ASN A 6 -7.46 4.02 -1.94
C ASN A 6 -7.68 4.13 -3.46
N HIS A 7 -8.88 3.81 -3.97
CA HIS A 7 -9.19 4.00 -5.39
C HIS A 7 -9.07 5.46 -5.81
N SER A 8 -9.55 6.40 -4.99
CA SER A 8 -9.44 7.83 -5.29
C SER A 8 -7.97 8.29 -5.29
N LEU A 9 -7.15 7.79 -4.38
CA LEU A 9 -5.72 8.10 -4.36
C LEU A 9 -5.04 7.55 -5.61
N LEU A 10 -5.21 6.25 -5.89
CA LEU A 10 -4.56 5.58 -7.02
C LEU A 10 -4.94 6.18 -8.38
N ASN A 11 -6.20 6.57 -8.57
CA ASN A 11 -6.66 7.18 -9.82
C ASN A 11 -6.12 8.61 -10.05
N ASN A 12 -5.58 9.26 -9.01
CA ASN A 12 -5.09 10.64 -9.07
C ASN A 12 -3.57 10.74 -8.96
N ILE A 13 -2.84 9.62 -8.96
CA ILE A 13 -1.38 9.65 -9.02
C ILE A 13 -0.96 10.23 -10.38
N THR A 14 -0.12 11.27 -10.36
CA THR A 14 0.38 11.95 -11.56
C THR A 14 1.83 11.61 -11.87
N GLU A 15 2.62 11.26 -10.86
CA GLU A 15 4.02 10.84 -11.01
C GLU A 15 4.35 9.75 -9.98
N VAL A 16 5.11 8.74 -10.39
CA VAL A 16 5.67 7.71 -9.50
C VAL A 16 7.17 7.73 -9.63
N ARG A 17 7.86 8.13 -8.56
CA ARG A 17 9.32 8.10 -8.45
C ARG A 17 9.80 6.82 -7.78
N THR A 18 9.10 6.37 -6.75
CA THR A 18 9.41 5.11 -6.05
C THR A 18 8.13 4.37 -5.71
N TYR A 19 8.11 3.08 -6.04
CA TYR A 19 7.16 2.10 -5.53
C TYR A 19 7.92 0.78 -5.39
N ALA A 20 8.56 0.58 -4.24
CA ALA A 20 9.54 -0.48 -4.05
C ALA A 20 9.17 -1.38 -2.87
N HIS A 21 9.35 -2.69 -3.06
CA HIS A 21 9.26 -3.67 -1.98
C HIS A 21 10.52 -3.57 -1.12
N GLY A 22 10.37 -3.03 0.08
CA GLY A 22 11.47 -2.93 1.05
C GLY A 22 11.73 -4.25 1.79
N GLY A 23 10.75 -5.14 1.82
CA GLY A 23 10.88 -6.46 2.43
C GLY A 23 9.53 -7.05 2.84
N SER A 24 9.53 -8.34 3.19
CA SER A 24 8.32 -8.98 3.73
C SER A 24 8.62 -10.16 4.65
N LEU A 25 7.72 -10.35 5.61
CA LEU A 25 7.66 -11.53 6.47
C LEU A 25 6.30 -12.21 6.29
N VAL A 26 6.29 -13.54 6.26
CA VAL A 26 5.06 -14.34 6.25
C VAL A 26 4.97 -15.16 7.54
N LYS A 27 3.82 -15.12 8.21
CA LYS A 27 3.49 -15.94 9.37
C LYS A 27 2.11 -16.57 9.20
N GLY A 28 2.09 -17.86 8.86
CA GLY A 28 0.86 -18.57 8.53
C GLY A 28 0.15 -17.88 7.35
N ASN A 29 -1.14 -17.58 7.49
CA ASN A 29 -1.94 -16.92 6.46
C ASN A 29 -1.88 -15.39 6.52
N ARG A 30 -0.80 -14.80 7.06
CA ARG A 30 -0.61 -13.36 7.15
C ARG A 30 0.74 -12.94 6.61
N SER A 31 0.76 -11.92 5.76
CA SER A 31 1.97 -11.23 5.32
C SER A 31 2.08 -9.86 5.97
N PHE A 32 3.32 -9.44 6.20
CA PHE A 32 3.72 -8.10 6.62
C PHE A 32 4.72 -7.61 5.58
N ILE A 33 4.40 -6.52 4.90
CA ILE A 33 5.15 -6.02 3.75
C ILE A 33 5.54 -4.58 4.03
N VAL A 34 6.79 -4.24 3.78
CA VAL A 34 7.27 -2.86 3.80
C VAL A 34 7.29 -2.34 2.37
N TRP A 35 6.67 -1.19 2.14
CA TRP A 35 6.67 -0.47 0.88
C TRP A 35 7.37 0.87 1.07
N ASP A 36 8.33 1.17 0.21
CA ASP A 36 8.85 2.53 0.06
C ASP A 36 8.12 3.20 -1.10
N VAL A 37 7.47 4.33 -0.81
CA VAL A 37 6.64 5.05 -1.77
C VAL A 37 7.06 6.50 -1.91
N ASP A 38 7.09 6.98 -3.15
CA ASP A 38 7.31 8.38 -3.52
C ASP A 38 6.50 8.66 -4.79
N PHE A 39 5.36 9.33 -4.64
CA PHE A 39 4.47 9.69 -5.74
C PHE A 39 3.81 11.06 -5.53
N ASP A 40 3.46 11.72 -6.63
CA ASP A 40 2.62 12.91 -6.60
C ASP A 40 1.17 12.52 -6.85
N VAL A 41 0.27 13.11 -6.07
CA VAL A 41 -1.18 12.94 -6.20
C VAL A 41 -1.80 14.29 -6.51
N LYS A 42 -2.63 14.33 -7.56
CA LYS A 42 -3.40 15.52 -7.92
C LYS A 42 -4.18 16.03 -6.70
N ASP A 43 -4.08 17.33 -6.43
CA ASP A 43 -4.73 18.05 -5.32
C ASP A 43 -4.27 17.64 -3.89
N LEU A 44 -3.46 16.59 -3.75
CA LEU A 44 -2.94 16.06 -2.48
C LEU A 44 -1.44 16.29 -2.28
N GLY A 45 -0.71 16.62 -3.35
CA GLY A 45 0.73 16.87 -3.31
C GLY A 45 1.56 15.58 -3.28
N THR A 46 2.80 15.69 -2.79
CA THR A 46 3.75 14.57 -2.74
C THR A 46 3.49 13.70 -1.52
N ILE A 47 3.32 12.40 -1.75
CA ILE A 47 3.37 11.37 -0.72
C ILE A 47 4.72 10.67 -0.83
N LYS A 48 5.52 10.80 0.23
CA LYS A 48 6.83 10.17 0.35
C LYS A 48 6.96 9.56 1.73
N THR A 49 6.86 8.23 1.83
CA THR A 49 6.89 7.52 3.11
C THR A 49 7.31 6.07 2.95
N THR A 50 7.64 5.43 4.08
CA THR A 50 7.74 3.98 4.20
C THR A 50 6.47 3.49 4.90
N GLU A 51 5.72 2.61 4.23
CA GLU A 51 4.44 2.07 4.70
C GLU A 51 4.57 0.58 5.03
N VAL A 52 3.92 0.15 6.11
CA VAL A 52 3.72 -1.26 6.42
C VAL A 52 2.31 -1.69 6.00
N CYS A 53 2.24 -2.65 5.08
CA CYS A 53 1.01 -3.33 4.70
C CYS A 53 0.91 -4.69 5.41
N ILE A 54 -0.22 -4.94 6.08
CA ILE A 54 -0.55 -6.24 6.66
C ILE A 54 -1.71 -6.85 5.89
N GLN A 55 -1.50 -8.03 5.31
CA GLN A 55 -2.51 -8.73 4.53
C GLN A 55 -2.90 -10.06 5.20
N ASP A 56 -4.19 -10.32 5.31
CA ASP A 56 -4.75 -11.62 5.70
C ASP A 56 -5.17 -12.39 4.45
N TRP A 57 -4.82 -13.68 4.40
CA TRP A 57 -5.03 -14.55 3.25
C TRP A 57 -5.99 -15.69 3.57
N LYS A 58 -6.79 -16.08 2.57
CA LYS A 58 -7.60 -17.29 2.59
C LYS A 58 -7.72 -17.83 1.17
N ASP A 59 -7.45 -19.12 0.98
CA ASP A 59 -7.57 -19.80 -0.31
C ASP A 59 -6.80 -19.09 -1.45
N GLY A 60 -5.57 -18.64 -1.14
CA GLY A 60 -4.70 -17.92 -2.09
C GLY A 60 -5.12 -16.49 -2.40
N LYS A 61 -6.15 -15.95 -1.72
CA LYS A 61 -6.66 -14.59 -1.93
C LYS A 61 -6.45 -13.73 -0.69
N ILE A 62 -6.15 -12.45 -0.91
CA ILE A 62 -6.16 -11.45 0.15
C ILE A 62 -7.61 -11.17 0.53
N ILE A 63 -7.96 -11.35 1.80
CA ILE A 63 -9.29 -11.08 2.35
C ILE A 63 -9.35 -9.82 3.20
N LYS A 64 -8.19 -9.26 3.60
CA LYS A 64 -8.11 -8.02 4.34
C LYS A 64 -6.73 -7.39 4.22
N GLU A 65 -6.70 -6.08 4.06
CA GLU A 65 -5.48 -5.28 4.08
C GLU A 65 -5.60 -4.16 5.12
N ARG A 66 -4.46 -3.79 5.70
CA ARG A 66 -4.30 -2.65 6.62
C ARG A 66 -2.96 -2.01 6.33
N PHE A 67 -2.93 -0.69 6.31
CA PHE A 67 -1.76 0.10 5.96
C PHE A 67 -1.41 1.02 7.13
N PHE A 68 -0.11 1.15 7.42
CA PHE A 68 0.43 1.98 8.51
C PHE A 68 1.65 2.72 7.98
N ALA A 69 1.63 4.05 8.04
CA ALA A 69 2.74 4.92 7.64
C ALA A 69 3.00 5.94 8.76
#